data_AF-A0A7K6DVX6-F1
#
_entry.id   AF-A0A7K6DVX6-F1
#
_cell.length_a   1.000
_cell.length_b   1.000
_cell.length_c   1.000
_cell.angle_alpha   90.00
_cell.angle_beta   90.00
_cell.angle_gamma   90.00
#
_symmetry.space_group_name_H-M   'P 1'
#
loop_
_entity.id
_entity.type
_entity.pdbx_description
1 polymer ?
#
loop_
_entity_poly.entity_id
_entity_poly.type
_entity_poly.pdbx_seq_one_letter_code
_entity_poly.pdbx_strand_id
1 'polypeptide(L)'
;MDEIVETLRKIEQNYKLFQQQQFTFVRALEHTREEAHDLIRPVSSITQVQCYKDHHCFNSTDRRILNMFICICNDLRNLCHKLEAVHSGDSVAKGLLEKCKVLLNDSNDLTGVRATYPHGVVNYLSLDEAKNRYGGVVSLIPVVIDTMRDWITYTKRNLLYTVSGGRATSKKETPTSQTPPALFAAQPSNRNKHTVQLQEKNFQKYLSENQRPQQKAPWRPPGKHP
;
A
#
# COMPACT_ATOMS: atom_id res chain seq x y z
N MET A 1 0.95 -7.94 -23.32
CA MET A 1 0.04 -7.90 -22.15
C MET A 1 0.21 -9.10 -21.22
N ASP A 2 0.29 -10.33 -21.72
CA ASP A 2 0.42 -11.51 -20.84
C ASP A 2 1.72 -11.54 -20.04
N GLU A 3 2.85 -11.14 -20.65
CA GLU A 3 4.13 -11.02 -19.96
C GLU A 3 4.09 -10.02 -18.78
N ILE A 4 3.36 -8.91 -18.93
CA ILE A 4 3.15 -7.92 -17.87
C ILE A 4 2.39 -8.54 -16.70
N VAL A 5 1.31 -9.27 -17.00
CA VAL A 5 0.48 -9.94 -15.99
C VAL A 5 1.29 -11.01 -15.25
N GLU A 6 2.12 -11.77 -15.98
CA GLU A 6 3.02 -12.76 -15.40
C GLU A 6 4.08 -12.11 -14.49
N THR A 7 4.68 -11.00 -14.96
CA THR A 7 5.66 -10.24 -14.18
C THR A 7 5.04 -9.72 -12.89
N LEU A 8 3.85 -9.13 -12.95
CA LEU A 8 3.14 -8.67 -11.76
C LEU A 8 2.83 -9.83 -10.80
N ARG A 9 2.39 -10.99 -11.31
CA ARG A 9 2.11 -12.17 -10.47
C ARG A 9 3.35 -12.64 -9.71
N LYS A 10 4.52 -12.65 -10.36
CA LYS A 10 5.80 -12.99 -9.70
C LYS A 10 6.15 -11.98 -8.61
N ILE A 11 5.96 -10.69 -8.86
CA ILE A 11 6.18 -9.64 -7.86
C ILE A 11 5.23 -9.83 -6.66
N GLU A 12 3.96 -10.15 -6.91
CA GLU A 12 2.99 -10.42 -5.83
C GLU A 12 3.37 -11.64 -4.99
N GLN A 13 3.92 -12.69 -5.60
CA GLN A 13 4.44 -13.85 -4.88
C GLN A 13 5.62 -13.47 -3.98
N ASN A 14 6.58 -12.70 -4.51
CA ASN A 14 7.70 -12.18 -3.74
C ASN A 14 7.22 -11.27 -2.60
N TYR A 15 6.26 -10.40 -2.87
CA TYR A 15 5.67 -9.54 -1.85
C TYR A 15 4.94 -10.35 -0.77
N LYS A 16 4.25 -11.44 -1.11
CA LYS A 16 3.61 -12.32 -0.13
C LYS A 16 4.63 -12.94 0.84
N LEU A 17 5.80 -13.36 0.33
CA LEU A 17 6.90 -13.84 1.17
C LEU A 17 7.49 -12.73 2.05
N PHE A 18 7.58 -11.51 1.53
CA PHE A 18 8.01 -10.34 2.29
C PHE A 18 7.01 -10.00 3.40
N GLN A 19 5.72 -10.01 3.09
CA GLN A 19 4.62 -9.71 4.01
C GLN A 19 4.61 -10.67 5.22
N GLN A 20 4.90 -11.96 4.99
CA GLN A 20 5.05 -12.94 6.08
C GLN A 20 6.20 -12.58 7.05
N GLN A 21 7.20 -11.85 6.56
CA GLN A 21 8.39 -11.42 7.32
C GLN A 21 8.32 -9.93 7.69
N GLN A 22 7.13 -9.31 7.65
CA GLN A 22 6.99 -7.87 7.92
C GLN A 22 7.53 -7.49 9.31
N PHE A 23 7.29 -8.31 10.34
CA PHE A 23 7.87 -8.06 11.67
C PHE A 23 9.40 -8.04 11.66
N THR A 24 10.01 -8.94 10.89
CA THR A 24 11.47 -8.96 10.70
C THR A 24 11.94 -7.69 10.00
N PHE A 25 11.19 -7.21 8.99
CA PHE A 25 11.50 -5.96 8.31
C PHE A 25 11.44 -4.75 9.25
N VAL A 26 10.39 -4.65 10.08
CA VAL A 26 10.23 -3.57 11.06
C VAL A 26 11.35 -3.58 12.10
N ARG A 27 11.71 -4.76 12.62
CA ARG A 27 12.84 -4.91 13.55
C ARG A 27 14.18 -4.57 12.91
N ALA A 28 14.40 -4.95 11.65
CA ALA A 28 15.60 -4.55 10.92
C ALA A 28 15.71 -3.03 10.77
N LEU A 29 14.59 -2.35 10.47
CA LEU A 29 14.55 -0.88 10.45
C LEU A 29 14.82 -0.28 11.84
N GLU A 30 14.32 -0.89 12.91
CA GLU A 30 14.61 -0.43 14.27
C GLU A 30 16.10 -0.51 14.61
N HIS A 31 16.73 -1.69 14.43
CA HIS A 31 18.15 -1.86 14.73
C HIS A 31 19.02 -0.91 13.89
N THR A 32 18.77 -0.84 12.58
CA THR A 32 19.60 0.00 11.69
C THR A 32 19.41 1.49 11.94
N ARG A 33 18.25 1.93 12.43
CA ARG A 33 18.03 3.31 12.88
C ARG A 33 18.75 3.63 14.17
N GLU A 34 18.81 2.67 15.09
CA GLU A 34 19.59 2.82 16.33
C GLU A 34 21.08 3.00 16.00
N GLU A 35 21.63 2.14 15.14
CA GLU A 35 23.01 2.27 14.63
C GLU A 35 23.25 3.60 13.89
N ALA A 36 22.27 4.06 13.11
CA ALA A 36 22.34 5.34 12.40
C ALA A 36 22.09 6.57 13.30
N HIS A 37 21.72 6.37 14.56
CA HIS A 37 21.30 7.43 15.49
C HIS A 37 20.12 8.27 14.96
N ASP A 38 19.23 7.66 14.14
CA ASP A 38 18.09 8.32 13.49
C ASP A 38 16.75 7.88 14.10
N LEU A 39 16.64 8.07 15.42
CA LEU A 39 15.49 7.60 16.20
C LEU A 39 14.28 8.54 16.13
N ILE A 40 14.49 9.80 15.76
CA ILE A 40 13.48 10.86 15.83
C ILE A 40 12.64 10.91 14.55
N ARG A 41 13.26 10.72 13.38
CA ARG A 41 12.57 10.90 12.11
C ARG A 41 11.92 9.60 11.64
N PRO A 42 10.78 9.67 10.93
CA PRO A 42 10.24 8.52 10.24
C PRO A 42 11.20 8.01 9.17
N VAL A 43 11.09 6.72 8.87
CA VAL A 43 11.67 6.18 7.63
C VAL A 43 10.74 6.60 6.51
N SER A 44 11.24 7.49 5.65
CA SER A 44 10.44 8.29 4.73
C SER A 44 10.77 8.03 3.26
N SER A 45 11.83 7.31 2.92
CA SER A 45 12.19 7.06 1.51
C SER A 45 12.89 5.72 1.30
N ILE A 46 12.89 5.23 0.06
CA ILE A 46 13.62 4.01 -0.33
C ILE A 46 15.13 4.24 -0.16
N THR A 47 15.62 5.44 -0.49
CA THR A 47 17.03 5.84 -0.31
C THR A 47 17.45 5.69 1.16
N GLN A 48 16.58 6.08 2.10
CA GLN A 48 16.88 5.95 3.53
C GLN A 48 17.00 4.48 3.95
N VAL A 49 16.10 3.62 3.48
CA VAL A 49 16.19 2.16 3.70
C VAL A 49 17.48 1.57 3.10
N GLN A 50 17.87 2.03 1.92
CA GLN A 50 19.11 1.62 1.27
C GLN A 50 20.34 2.10 2.05
N CYS A 51 20.35 3.35 2.52
CA CYS A 51 21.42 3.90 3.35
C CYS A 51 21.61 3.08 4.64
N TYR A 52 20.51 2.75 5.32
CA TYR A 52 20.53 1.87 6.50
C TYR A 52 21.12 0.50 6.19
N LYS A 53 20.69 -0.14 5.09
CA LYS A 53 21.23 -1.43 4.66
C LYS A 53 22.73 -1.37 4.37
N ASP A 54 23.19 -0.32 3.71
CA ASP A 54 24.56 -0.25 3.20
C ASP A 54 25.56 0.16 4.29
N HIS A 55 25.19 1.08 5.20
CA HIS A 55 26.10 1.69 6.16
C HIS A 55 25.84 1.35 7.63
N HIS A 56 24.64 0.88 7.98
CA HIS A 56 24.21 0.72 9.37
C HIS A 56 23.66 -0.68 9.69
N CYS A 57 23.83 -1.65 8.77
CA CYS A 57 23.29 -2.99 8.91
C CYS A 57 24.40 -4.05 9.03
N PHE A 58 24.69 -4.50 10.24
CA PHE A 58 25.71 -5.53 10.48
C PHE A 58 25.13 -6.95 10.58
N ASN A 59 23.82 -7.07 10.82
CA ASN A 59 23.13 -8.35 10.90
C ASN A 59 22.74 -8.87 9.49
N SER A 60 23.01 -10.15 9.21
CA SER A 60 22.74 -10.75 7.90
C SER A 60 21.24 -10.97 7.63
N THR A 61 20.45 -11.28 8.66
CA THR A 61 18.98 -11.40 8.58
C THR A 61 18.35 -10.05 8.26
N ASP A 62 18.79 -9.00 8.96
CA ASP A 62 18.32 -7.63 8.73
C ASP A 62 18.69 -7.18 7.30
N ARG A 63 19.93 -7.42 6.89
CA ARG A 63 20.40 -7.11 5.54
C ARG A 63 19.55 -7.82 4.48
N ARG A 64 19.23 -9.10 4.70
CA ARG A 64 18.40 -9.90 3.78
C ARG A 64 17.00 -9.31 3.63
N ILE A 65 16.32 -8.96 4.73
CA ILE A 65 14.94 -8.47 4.65
C ILE A 65 14.87 -7.04 4.10
N LEU A 66 15.84 -6.17 4.43
CA LEU A 66 15.96 -4.84 3.83
C LEU A 66 16.24 -4.95 2.32
N ASN A 67 17.10 -5.88 1.92
CA ASN A 67 17.36 -6.13 0.51
C ASN A 67 16.13 -6.65 -0.23
N MET A 68 15.32 -7.51 0.40
CA MET A 68 14.08 -8.02 -0.18
C MET A 68 13.09 -6.88 -0.49
N PHE A 69 12.94 -5.91 0.42
CA PHE A 69 12.14 -4.70 0.17
C PHE A 69 12.63 -3.91 -1.05
N ILE A 70 13.95 -3.62 -1.10
CA ILE A 70 14.56 -2.86 -2.20
C ILE A 70 14.42 -3.61 -3.54
N CYS A 71 14.63 -4.92 -3.55
CA CYS A 71 14.44 -5.75 -4.74
C CYS A 71 13.01 -5.67 -5.27
N ILE A 72 12.00 -5.77 -4.39
CA ILE A 72 10.60 -5.64 -4.81
C ILE A 72 10.31 -4.25 -5.38
N CYS A 73 10.83 -3.18 -4.76
CA CYS A 73 10.69 -1.81 -5.29
C CYS A 73 11.32 -1.66 -6.69
N ASN A 74 12.47 -2.28 -6.92
CA ASN A 74 13.14 -2.29 -8.22
C ASN A 74 12.36 -3.10 -9.26
N ASP A 75 11.83 -4.27 -8.89
CA ASP A 75 10.99 -5.08 -9.78
C ASP A 75 9.73 -4.32 -10.21
N LEU A 76 9.10 -3.61 -9.27
CA LEU A 76 7.96 -2.72 -9.53
C LEU A 76 8.35 -1.58 -10.47
N ARG A 77 9.51 -0.96 -10.28
CA ARG A 77 10.00 0.12 -11.17
C ARG A 77 10.26 -0.39 -12.59
N ASN A 78 10.86 -1.57 -12.71
CA ASN A 78 11.06 -2.24 -13.99
C ASN A 78 9.73 -2.56 -14.67
N LEU A 79 8.72 -3.00 -13.89
CA LEU A 79 7.38 -3.21 -14.40
C LEU A 79 6.76 -1.90 -14.90
N CYS A 80 6.91 -0.77 -14.20
CA CYS A 80 6.47 0.53 -14.70
C CYS A 80 7.04 0.85 -16.09
N HIS A 81 8.34 0.63 -16.31
CA HIS A 81 8.95 0.85 -17.63
C HIS A 81 8.37 -0.08 -18.71
N LYS A 82 8.12 -1.35 -18.38
CA LYS A 82 7.45 -2.29 -19.29
C LYS A 82 6.02 -1.86 -19.64
N LEU A 83 5.27 -1.35 -18.67
CA LEU A 83 3.92 -0.83 -18.87
C LEU A 83 3.91 0.37 -19.82
N GLU A 84 4.85 1.29 -19.66
CA GLU A 84 5.02 2.47 -20.51
C GLU A 84 5.30 2.11 -21.97
N ALA A 85 6.16 1.11 -22.18
CA ALA A 85 6.51 0.64 -23.52
C ALA A 85 5.32 0.00 -24.26
N VAL A 86 4.34 -0.56 -23.55
CA VAL A 86 3.20 -1.26 -24.13
C VAL A 86 2.00 -0.34 -24.40
N HIS A 87 1.82 0.75 -23.65
CA HIS A 87 0.67 1.63 -23.81
C HIS A 87 1.01 3.10 -23.56
N SER A 88 1.23 3.84 -24.65
CA SER A 88 1.62 5.26 -24.62
C SER A 88 0.45 6.24 -24.44
N GLY A 89 -0.82 5.78 -24.46
CA GLY A 89 -1.92 6.68 -24.82
C GLY A 89 -3.27 6.39 -24.19
N ASP A 90 -3.45 6.79 -22.93
CA ASP A 90 -4.66 7.47 -22.42
C ASP A 90 -4.26 8.24 -21.16
N SER A 91 -4.87 9.40 -20.93
CA SER A 91 -4.70 10.25 -19.74
C SER A 91 -4.80 9.48 -18.42
N VAL A 92 -5.77 8.54 -18.31
CA VAL A 92 -6.00 7.75 -17.09
C VAL A 92 -4.89 6.72 -16.88
N ALA A 93 -4.53 5.95 -17.91
CA ALA A 93 -3.45 4.97 -17.85
C ALA A 93 -2.10 5.65 -17.53
N LYS A 94 -1.85 6.82 -18.13
CA LYS A 94 -0.67 7.64 -17.83
C LYS A 94 -0.69 8.13 -16.38
N GLY A 95 -1.82 8.63 -15.89
CA GLY A 95 -1.96 9.10 -14.51
C GLY A 95 -1.68 8.01 -13.47
N LEU A 96 -2.16 6.78 -13.71
CA LEU A 96 -1.86 5.62 -12.86
C LEU A 96 -0.36 5.28 -12.88
N LEU A 97 0.27 5.32 -14.05
CA LEU A 97 1.68 5.01 -14.20
C LEU A 97 2.60 6.07 -13.56
N GLU A 98 2.28 7.34 -13.76
CA GLU A 98 3.00 8.45 -13.12
C GLU A 98 2.88 8.39 -11.60
N LYS A 99 1.71 8.02 -11.06
CA LYS A 99 1.55 7.77 -9.63
C LYS A 99 2.51 6.68 -9.13
N CYS A 100 2.63 5.55 -9.86
CA CYS A 100 3.59 4.51 -9.50
C CYS A 100 5.04 5.01 -9.55
N LYS A 101 5.43 5.73 -10.61
CA LYS A 101 6.79 6.27 -10.76
C LYS A 101 7.15 7.23 -9.63
N VAL A 102 6.24 8.14 -9.25
CA VAL A 102 6.43 9.06 -8.13
C VAL A 102 6.61 8.28 -6.83
N LEU A 103 5.75 7.31 -6.53
CA LEU A 103 5.84 6.49 -5.32
C LEU A 103 7.15 5.69 -5.25
N LEU A 104 7.61 5.18 -6.40
CA LEU A 104 8.82 4.37 -6.52
C LEU A 104 10.09 5.20 -6.74
N ASN A 105 10.02 6.53 -6.77
CA ASN A 105 11.22 7.36 -6.82
C ASN A 105 11.98 7.21 -5.49
N ASP A 106 13.28 6.94 -5.56
CA ASP A 106 14.10 6.59 -4.42
C ASP A 106 14.11 7.67 -3.33
N SER A 107 13.96 8.95 -3.71
CA SER A 107 13.94 10.09 -2.79
C SER A 107 12.53 10.61 -2.46
N ASN A 108 11.47 9.95 -2.95
CA ASN A 108 10.11 10.39 -2.66
C ASN A 108 9.79 10.26 -1.17
N ASP A 109 9.05 11.24 -0.65
CA ASP A 109 8.56 11.22 0.72
C ASP A 109 7.33 10.30 0.85
N LEU A 110 7.50 9.24 1.63
CA LEU A 110 6.52 8.20 1.91
C LEU A 110 5.73 8.46 3.20
N THR A 111 6.04 9.51 3.97
CA THR A 111 5.41 9.76 5.28
C THR A 111 3.89 9.82 5.23
N GLY A 112 3.31 10.32 4.13
CA GLY A 112 1.86 10.37 3.90
C GLY A 112 1.24 9.12 3.26
N VAL A 113 2.05 8.16 2.79
CA VAL A 113 1.55 6.97 2.08
C VAL A 113 0.91 6.00 3.06
N ARG A 114 -0.35 5.66 2.87
CA ARG A 114 -1.05 4.66 3.72
C ARG A 114 -1.81 3.67 2.86
N ALA A 115 -1.52 2.40 3.09
CA ALA A 115 -2.26 1.30 2.48
C ALA A 115 -3.65 1.25 3.12
N THR A 116 -4.68 1.18 2.27
CA THR A 116 -6.07 1.05 2.70
C THR A 116 -6.50 -0.41 2.66
N TYR A 117 -7.68 -0.71 3.21
CA TYR A 117 -8.32 -2.02 3.06
C TYR A 117 -8.28 -2.48 1.58
N PRO A 118 -7.95 -3.75 1.29
CA PRO A 118 -7.82 -4.90 2.20
C PRO A 118 -6.43 -5.09 2.83
N HIS A 119 -5.49 -4.16 2.65
CA HIS A 119 -4.12 -4.33 3.14
C HIS A 119 -4.03 -4.12 4.65
N GLY A 120 -3.81 -5.21 5.39
CA GLY A 120 -3.63 -5.19 6.84
C GLY A 120 -2.23 -4.80 7.32
N VAL A 121 -1.31 -4.45 6.42
CA VAL A 121 0.13 -4.26 6.77
C VAL A 121 0.35 -3.24 7.87
N VAL A 122 -0.38 -2.12 7.85
CA VAL A 122 -0.27 -1.07 8.88
C VAL A 122 -0.84 -1.55 10.22
N ASN A 123 -1.78 -2.49 10.23
CA ASN A 123 -2.43 -3.00 11.44
C ASN A 123 -1.52 -3.93 12.26
N TYR A 124 -0.43 -4.41 11.67
CA TYR A 124 0.60 -5.18 12.40
C TYR A 124 1.59 -4.30 13.14
N LEU A 125 1.53 -2.97 12.95
CA LEU A 125 2.33 -2.00 13.67
C LEU A 125 1.55 -1.48 14.89
N SER A 126 2.26 -1.07 15.93
CA SER A 126 1.68 -0.21 16.96
C SER A 126 1.23 1.14 16.35
N LEU A 127 0.38 1.86 17.06
CA LEU A 127 -0.14 3.15 16.59
C LEU A 127 0.99 4.16 16.33
N ASP A 128 2.01 4.21 17.19
CA ASP A 128 3.17 5.10 17.02
C ASP A 128 3.99 4.70 15.79
N GLU A 129 4.27 3.41 15.63
CA GLU A 129 5.02 2.92 14.47
C GLU A 129 4.27 3.19 13.14
N ALA A 130 2.97 2.94 13.11
CA ALA A 130 2.12 3.20 11.96
C ALA A 130 2.03 4.69 11.61
N LYS A 131 1.94 5.56 12.63
CA LYS A 131 1.73 7.00 12.40
C LYS A 131 3.04 7.72 12.12
N ASN A 132 4.09 7.41 12.88
CA ASN A 132 5.27 8.26 13.03
C ASN A 132 6.59 7.61 12.61
N ARG A 133 6.65 6.30 12.31
CA ARG A 133 7.93 5.63 12.01
C ARG A 133 7.98 4.90 10.68
N TYR A 134 7.11 3.89 10.50
CA TYR A 134 7.26 2.88 9.44
C TYR A 134 6.05 2.79 8.51
N GLY A 135 4.91 3.40 8.88
CA GLY A 135 3.64 3.29 8.15
C GLY A 135 3.75 3.58 6.65
N GLY A 136 4.54 4.58 6.27
CA GLY A 136 4.79 4.95 4.86
C GLY A 136 5.45 3.83 4.07
N VAL A 137 6.59 3.36 4.57
CA VAL A 137 7.44 2.36 3.92
C VAL A 137 6.73 1.00 3.84
N VAL A 138 6.05 0.56 4.91
CA VAL A 138 5.30 -0.71 4.87
C VAL A 138 4.08 -0.63 3.93
N SER A 139 3.57 0.58 3.68
CA SER A 139 2.42 0.80 2.79
C SER A 139 2.81 0.92 1.31
N LEU A 140 4.08 1.18 1.00
CA LEU A 140 4.52 1.49 -0.37
C LEU A 140 4.18 0.35 -1.35
N ILE A 141 4.69 -0.86 -1.08
CA ILE A 141 4.55 -2.01 -1.98
C ILE A 141 3.07 -2.33 -2.28
N PRO A 142 2.17 -2.52 -1.29
CA PRO A 142 0.78 -2.84 -1.59
C PRO A 142 0.05 -1.73 -2.38
N VAL A 143 0.33 -0.45 -2.07
CA VAL A 143 -0.27 0.69 -2.81
C VAL A 143 0.16 0.70 -4.27
N VAL A 144 1.43 0.40 -4.54
CA VAL A 144 1.96 0.34 -5.91
C VAL A 144 1.40 -0.89 -6.66
N ILE A 145 1.33 -2.06 -6.01
CA ILE A 145 0.73 -3.27 -6.61
C ILE A 145 -0.72 -3.00 -7.01
N ASP A 146 -1.53 -2.38 -6.14
CA ASP A 146 -2.91 -2.04 -6.47
C ASP A 146 -3.00 -1.08 -7.64
N THR A 147 -2.16 -0.04 -7.66
CA THR A 147 -2.14 0.93 -8.76
C THR A 147 -1.78 0.25 -10.11
N MET A 148 -0.88 -0.75 -10.09
CA MET A 148 -0.56 -1.56 -11.27
C MET A 148 -1.69 -2.50 -11.68
N ARG A 149 -2.41 -3.10 -10.72
CA ARG A 149 -3.60 -3.91 -10.99
C ARG A 149 -4.70 -3.08 -11.64
N ASP A 150 -4.91 -1.87 -11.15
CA ASP A 150 -5.86 -0.92 -11.71
C ASP A 150 -5.48 -0.57 -13.15
N TRP A 151 -4.20 -0.30 -13.40
CA TRP A 151 -3.70 -0.04 -14.75
C TRP A 151 -3.97 -1.20 -15.70
N ILE A 152 -3.68 -2.45 -15.29
CA ILE A 152 -3.89 -3.64 -16.12
C ILE A 152 -5.38 -3.84 -16.39
N THR A 153 -6.22 -3.68 -15.36
CA THR A 153 -7.67 -3.84 -15.46
C THR A 153 -8.26 -2.81 -16.40
N TYR A 154 -7.85 -1.55 -16.26
CA TYR A 154 -8.26 -0.44 -17.12
C TYR A 154 -7.87 -0.69 -18.58
N THR A 155 -6.59 -1.01 -18.81
CA THR A 155 -6.04 -1.23 -20.15
C THR A 155 -6.71 -2.43 -20.84
N LYS A 156 -6.93 -3.54 -20.13
CA LYS A 156 -7.65 -4.71 -20.67
C LYS A 156 -9.08 -4.36 -21.06
N ARG A 157 -9.81 -3.62 -20.22
CA ARG A 157 -11.19 -3.20 -20.55
C ARG A 157 -11.19 -2.31 -21.80
N ASN A 158 -10.31 -1.32 -21.85
CA ASN A 158 -10.29 -0.37 -22.96
C ASN A 158 -9.86 -1.02 -24.28
N LEU A 159 -8.87 -1.93 -24.28
CA LEU A 159 -8.52 -2.70 -25.48
C LEU A 159 -9.72 -3.52 -26.02
N LEU A 160 -10.52 -4.12 -25.13
CA LEU A 160 -11.69 -4.91 -25.55
C LEU A 160 -12.81 -4.02 -26.14
N TYR A 161 -13.01 -2.81 -25.61
CA TYR A 161 -14.01 -1.88 -26.14
C TYR A 161 -13.60 -1.27 -27.48
N THR A 162 -12.32 -0.99 -27.73
CA THR A 162 -11.86 -0.44 -29.01
C THR A 162 -12.08 -1.40 -30.18
N VAL A 163 -12.06 -2.73 -29.94
CA VAL A 163 -12.30 -3.74 -30.98
C VAL A 163 -13.79 -3.95 -31.28
N SER A 164 -14.70 -3.64 -30.33
CA SER A 164 -16.16 -3.74 -30.54
C SER A 164 -16.79 -2.49 -31.18
N GLY A 165 -16.02 -1.41 -31.38
CA GLY A 165 -16.51 -0.13 -31.90
C GLY A 165 -16.53 -0.04 -33.43
N GLY A 166 -17.01 -1.08 -34.12
CA GLY A 166 -17.22 -1.08 -35.57
C GLY A 166 -18.45 -0.26 -35.99
N ARG A 167 -18.28 1.07 -36.03
CA ARG A 167 -18.94 2.04 -36.94
C ARG A 167 -20.44 1.86 -37.25
N ALA A 168 -21.31 2.48 -36.44
CA ALA A 168 -22.60 2.98 -36.93
C ALA A 168 -22.45 4.46 -37.30
N THR A 169 -22.22 4.75 -38.59
CA THR A 169 -22.38 6.10 -39.12
C THR A 169 -23.87 6.45 -39.10
N SER A 170 -24.31 7.13 -38.04
CA SER A 170 -25.63 7.76 -38.05
C SER A 170 -25.56 9.06 -38.85
N LYS A 171 -26.43 9.14 -39.86
CA LYS A 171 -26.56 10.30 -40.74
C LYS A 171 -27.01 11.52 -39.94
N LYS A 172 -26.48 12.66 -40.39
CA LYS A 172 -26.72 14.02 -39.93
C LYS A 172 -28.08 14.50 -40.44
N GLU A 173 -29.04 14.77 -39.56
CA GLU A 173 -30.13 15.73 -39.82
C GLU A 173 -30.56 16.44 -38.52
N THR A 174 -30.69 17.76 -38.60
CA THR A 174 -31.42 18.73 -37.74
C THR A 174 -32.14 19.65 -38.75
N PRO A 175 -33.26 20.37 -38.46
CA PRO A 175 -33.61 21.08 -37.21
C PRO A 175 -35.11 20.94 -36.79
N THR A 176 -35.61 21.39 -35.63
CA THR A 176 -36.10 22.77 -35.37
C THR A 176 -36.78 22.88 -33.97
N SER A 177 -36.56 24.03 -33.31
CA SER A 177 -37.22 24.76 -32.19
C SER A 177 -38.34 24.15 -31.30
N GLN A 178 -38.25 24.39 -29.97
CA GLN A 178 -39.07 25.35 -29.18
C GLN A 178 -38.71 25.35 -27.66
N THR A 179 -38.97 26.48 -27.00
CA THR A 179 -38.42 27.00 -25.72
C THR A 179 -39.22 26.60 -24.43
N PRO A 180 -38.95 27.10 -23.19
CA PRO A 180 -38.79 26.33 -21.93
C PRO A 180 -39.99 26.48 -20.94
N PRO A 181 -39.92 25.95 -19.68
CA PRO A 181 -39.52 26.80 -18.55
C PRO A 181 -38.85 26.07 -17.35
N ALA A 182 -38.56 26.87 -16.32
CA ALA A 182 -37.56 26.74 -15.26
C ALA A 182 -37.95 25.93 -13.99
N LEU A 183 -36.95 25.88 -13.08
CA LEU A 183 -36.97 25.64 -11.62
C LEU A 183 -36.96 24.17 -11.14
N PHE A 184 -35.86 23.75 -10.52
CA PHE A 184 -35.87 23.19 -9.16
C PHE A 184 -34.49 23.34 -8.49
N ALA A 185 -34.54 23.73 -7.21
CA ALA A 185 -33.43 24.03 -6.33
C ALA A 185 -32.63 22.77 -5.95
N ALA A 186 -31.31 22.92 -5.78
CA ALA A 186 -30.46 21.92 -5.14
C ALA A 186 -29.98 22.44 -3.77
N GLN A 187 -30.48 21.84 -2.69
CA GLN A 187 -29.87 21.92 -1.36
C GLN A 187 -28.88 20.75 -1.16
N PRO A 188 -27.88 20.92 -0.27
CA PRO A 188 -26.75 20.00 -0.12
C PRO A 188 -27.11 18.78 0.75
N SER A 189 -26.65 17.59 0.33
CA SER A 189 -26.83 16.34 1.07
C SER A 189 -25.69 16.07 2.06
N ASN A 190 -26.08 15.48 3.17
CA ASN A 190 -25.41 15.46 4.47
C ASN A 190 -24.18 14.56 4.58
N ARG A 191 -23.26 15.05 5.41
CA ARG A 191 -22.02 14.44 5.90
C ARG A 191 -22.31 13.30 6.88
N ASN A 192 -21.95 12.07 6.51
CA ASN A 192 -22.06 10.88 7.38
C ASN A 192 -21.16 10.99 8.62
N LYS A 193 -21.79 11.06 9.82
CA LYS A 193 -21.13 11.12 11.14
C LYS A 193 -21.10 9.77 11.89
N HIS A 194 -21.41 8.65 11.23
CA HIS A 194 -21.59 7.37 11.93
C HIS A 194 -20.34 6.47 12.03
N THR A 195 -19.22 6.84 11.39
CA THR A 195 -18.03 5.97 11.38
C THR A 195 -17.14 6.13 12.61
N VAL A 196 -17.22 7.27 13.31
CA VAL A 196 -16.29 7.60 14.42
C VAL A 196 -16.66 6.89 15.74
N GLN A 197 -17.94 6.66 16.01
CA GLN A 197 -18.37 6.13 17.32
C GLN A 197 -18.20 4.62 17.49
N LEU A 198 -18.09 3.84 16.40
CA LEU A 198 -17.95 2.39 16.50
C LEU A 198 -16.50 1.96 16.83
N GLN A 199 -15.51 2.79 16.55
CA GLN A 199 -14.09 2.49 16.85
C GLN A 199 -13.75 2.73 18.32
N GLU A 200 -14.31 3.78 18.93
CA GLU A 200 -13.97 4.19 20.30
C GLU A 200 -14.40 3.14 21.34
N LYS A 201 -15.58 2.54 21.17
CA LYS A 201 -16.07 1.47 22.06
C LYS A 201 -15.20 0.21 22.04
N ASN A 202 -14.53 -0.08 20.93
CA ASN A 202 -13.64 -1.23 20.84
C ASN A 202 -12.28 -0.96 21.51
N PHE A 203 -11.77 0.27 21.46
CA PHE A 203 -10.51 0.65 22.12
C PHE A 203 -10.59 0.59 23.67
N GLN A 204 -11.71 1.00 24.27
CA GLN A 204 -11.89 0.89 25.73
C GLN A 204 -11.82 -0.56 26.24
N LYS A 205 -12.24 -1.54 25.40
CA LYS A 205 -12.22 -2.95 25.76
C LYS A 205 -10.80 -3.52 25.80
N TYR A 206 -9.93 -3.07 24.89
CA TYR A 206 -8.52 -3.49 24.84
C TYR A 206 -7.63 -2.82 25.91
N LEU A 207 -7.97 -1.62 26.39
CA LEU A 207 -7.25 -0.96 27.48
C LEU A 207 -7.48 -1.65 28.84
N SER A 208 -8.67 -2.21 29.05
CA SER A 208 -9.02 -2.92 30.28
C SER A 208 -8.32 -4.29 30.40
N GLU A 209 -7.93 -4.88 29.27
CA GLU A 209 -7.38 -6.25 29.19
C GLU A 209 -5.84 -6.29 29.31
N ASN A 210 -5.17 -5.13 29.28
CA ASN A 210 -3.71 -5.00 29.40
C ASN A 210 -3.22 -4.59 30.80
N GLN A 211 -4.01 -4.80 31.85
CA GLN A 211 -3.48 -4.79 33.20
C GLN A 211 -2.67 -6.06 33.43
N ARG A 212 -1.35 -5.90 33.64
CA ARG A 212 -0.34 -6.94 33.88
C ARG A 212 -0.91 -8.14 34.66
N PRO A 213 -0.75 -9.39 34.18
CA PRO A 213 -0.98 -10.55 35.02
C PRO A 213 0.06 -10.55 36.15
N GLN A 214 -0.39 -10.54 37.40
CA GLN A 214 0.47 -10.82 38.55
C GLN A 214 1.18 -12.17 38.33
N GLN A 215 2.48 -12.22 38.70
CA GLN A 215 3.33 -13.39 38.59
C GLN A 215 2.66 -14.62 39.23
N LYS A 216 2.30 -15.62 38.41
CA LYS A 216 1.90 -16.94 38.89
C LYS A 216 3.15 -17.76 39.18
N ALA A 217 3.20 -18.39 40.35
CA ALA A 217 4.31 -19.22 40.80
C ALA A 217 4.49 -20.48 39.90
N PRO A 218 5.70 -21.06 39.84
CA PRO A 218 5.98 -22.25 39.04
C PRO A 218 5.21 -23.47 39.54
N TRP A 219 4.68 -24.25 38.60
CA TRP A 219 3.84 -25.43 38.84
C TRP A 219 4.63 -26.57 39.51
N ARG A 220 4.04 -27.25 40.51
CA ARG A 220 4.59 -28.47 41.14
C ARG A 220 3.67 -29.69 40.87
N PRO A 221 4.23 -30.87 40.54
CA PRO A 221 3.44 -32.07 40.35
C PRO A 221 2.89 -32.61 41.69
N PRO A 222 1.71 -33.26 41.69
CA PRO A 222 1.13 -33.82 42.89
C PRO A 222 1.92 -35.06 43.34
N GLY A 223 2.44 -35.00 44.58
CA GLY A 223 3.07 -36.13 45.25
C GLY A 223 2.03 -37.16 45.70
N LYS A 224 2.35 -38.44 45.53
CA LYS A 224 1.61 -39.55 46.13
C LYS A 224 1.82 -39.49 47.65
N HIS A 225 0.74 -39.35 48.41
CA HIS A 225 0.79 -39.58 49.85
C HIS A 225 0.68 -41.09 50.15
N PRO A 226 1.36 -41.59 51.21
CA PRO A 226 1.31 -42.97 51.67
C PRO A 226 -0.05 -43.36 52.27
#